data_AF-A0A1F7FGP1-F1
#
_entry.id   AF-A0A1F7FGP1-F1
#
_cell.length_a   1.000
_cell.length_b   1.000
_cell.length_c   1.000
_cell.angle_alpha   90.00
_cell.angle_beta   90.00
_cell.angle_gamma   90.00
#
_symmetry.space_group_name_H-M   'P 1'
#
loop_
_entity.id
_entity.type
_entity.pdbx_description
1 polymer ?
#
loop_
_entity_poly.entity_id
_entity_poly.type
_entity_poly.pdbx_seq_one_letter_code
_entity_poly.pdbx_strand_id
1 'polypeptide(L)'
;MEIAIFFTSPMPKLVLEKTNLIIVGAWNNAIIQPNWLSQYFPELIKEKEIPAEFVAGPTTFFRFIFNEFICEPRKGSLIFTPKKEGDAIFSFISQLALGIYDKLPHTPILAVGHNFVFHLEDKEHFALENELGGQKRNIYKGIVDQEVDFMQIKHTFSFPTNQLNLIYDLKASNKSLAMNYHYAVSKKDTVTSAINELKNNYLASIGKCKKLILGG
;
A
#
# COMPACT_ATOMS: atom_id res chain seq x y z
N MET A 1 26.31 -8.82 -36.91
CA MET A 1 24.92 -8.36 -36.68
C MET A 1 24.54 -8.87 -35.30
N GLU A 2 24.79 -8.05 -34.26
CA GLU A 2 24.45 -8.40 -32.88
C GLU A 2 22.95 -8.17 -32.67
N ILE A 3 22.23 -9.23 -32.32
CA ILE A 3 20.84 -9.15 -31.91
C ILE A 3 20.86 -8.76 -30.44
N ALA A 4 20.59 -7.48 -30.15
CA ALA A 4 20.34 -7.03 -28.79
C ALA A 4 19.03 -7.66 -28.30
N ILE A 5 19.13 -8.74 -27.54
CA ILE A 5 18.00 -9.30 -26.80
C ILE A 5 17.74 -8.35 -25.63
N PHE A 6 16.78 -7.44 -25.81
CA PHE A 6 16.24 -6.66 -24.69
C PHE A 6 15.43 -7.62 -23.82
N PHE A 7 16.04 -8.11 -22.73
CA PHE A 7 15.27 -8.69 -21.63
C PHE A 7 14.44 -7.56 -21.02
N THR A 8 13.16 -7.48 -21.41
CA THR A 8 12.20 -6.65 -20.70
C THR A 8 12.09 -7.24 -19.29
N SER A 9 12.73 -6.57 -18.33
CA SER A 9 12.65 -6.97 -16.93
C SER A 9 11.17 -7.09 -16.55
N PRO A 10 10.75 -8.22 -15.93
CA PRO A 10 9.37 -8.41 -15.49
C PRO A 10 8.90 -7.18 -14.71
N MET A 11 7.76 -6.61 -15.11
CA MET A 11 7.13 -5.51 -14.38
C MET A 11 6.01 -6.10 -13.53
N PRO A 12 6.25 -6.31 -12.24
CA PRO A 12 5.22 -6.84 -11.36
C PRO A 12 4.04 -5.88 -11.31
N LYS A 13 2.84 -6.44 -11.33
CA LYS A 13 1.60 -5.67 -11.41
C LYS A 13 1.21 -5.15 -10.04
N LEU A 14 1.11 -3.83 -9.90
CA LEU A 14 0.61 -3.22 -8.67
C LEU A 14 -0.88 -3.56 -8.49
N VAL A 15 -1.26 -3.98 -7.28
CA VAL A 15 -2.65 -4.17 -6.87
C VAL A 15 -3.14 -2.89 -6.21
N LEU A 16 -3.91 -2.11 -6.96
CA LEU A 16 -4.37 -0.79 -6.53
C LEU A 16 -5.31 -0.87 -5.31
N GLU A 17 -6.18 -1.88 -5.24
CA GLU A 17 -7.14 -2.06 -4.15
C GLU A 17 -6.49 -2.39 -2.80
N LYS A 18 -5.25 -2.88 -2.83
CA LYS A 18 -4.43 -3.17 -1.64
C LYS A 18 -3.33 -2.14 -1.41
N THR A 19 -3.23 -1.15 -2.29
CA THR A 19 -2.28 -0.05 -2.18
C THR A 19 -2.95 1.13 -1.52
N ASN A 20 -2.37 1.72 -0.48
CA ASN A 20 -2.99 2.85 0.20
C ASN A 20 -2.02 3.66 1.06
N LEU A 21 -2.39 4.92 1.27
CA LEU A 21 -1.95 5.74 2.40
C LEU A 21 -2.96 5.56 3.53
N ILE A 22 -2.48 5.26 4.73
CA ILE A 22 -3.28 5.18 5.96
C ILE A 22 -2.70 6.15 6.98
N ILE A 23 -3.53 7.00 7.54
CA ILE A 23 -3.14 7.87 8.66
C ILE A 23 -3.96 7.45 9.87
N VAL A 24 -3.29 6.81 10.84
CA VAL A 24 -3.91 6.29 12.06
C VAL A 24 -4.04 7.42 13.08
N GLY A 25 -5.25 7.65 13.57
CA GLY A 25 -5.55 8.74 14.49
C GLY A 25 -7.03 8.81 14.87
N ALA A 26 -7.40 9.75 15.74
CA ALA A 26 -8.80 9.90 16.19
C ALA A 26 -9.60 10.82 15.25
N TRP A 27 -9.81 10.38 14.02
CA TRP A 27 -10.49 11.17 13.00
C TRP A 27 -11.99 11.28 13.26
N ASN A 28 -12.54 12.49 13.03
CA ASN A 28 -13.97 12.71 13.04
C ASN A 28 -14.54 12.54 11.62
N ASN A 29 -15.09 11.36 11.34
CA ASN A 29 -15.69 11.05 10.05
C ASN A 29 -16.95 11.89 9.73
N ALA A 30 -17.57 12.56 10.70
CA ALA A 30 -18.65 13.51 10.43
C ALA A 30 -18.15 14.82 9.77
N ILE A 31 -16.85 15.14 9.91
CA ILE A 31 -16.24 16.31 9.28
C ILE A 31 -15.77 15.98 7.87
N ILE A 32 -15.04 14.87 7.70
CA ILE A 32 -14.46 14.48 6.41
C ILE A 32 -15.56 13.88 5.54
N GLN A 33 -16.34 14.75 4.92
CA GLN A 33 -17.45 14.44 4.02
C GLN A 33 -17.18 15.06 2.65
N PRO A 34 -17.78 14.54 1.55
CA PRO A 34 -17.62 15.07 0.21
C PRO A 34 -17.77 16.60 0.12
N ASN A 35 -18.84 17.16 0.71
CA ASN A 35 -19.08 18.61 0.70
C ASN A 35 -17.97 19.40 1.40
N TRP A 36 -17.46 18.88 2.53
CA TRP A 36 -16.36 19.52 3.25
C TRP A 36 -15.06 19.46 2.42
N LEU A 37 -14.77 18.31 1.80
CA LEU A 37 -13.61 18.16 0.92
C LEU A 37 -13.67 19.13 -0.27
N SER A 38 -14.82 19.23 -0.95
CA SER A 38 -15.02 20.18 -2.06
C SER A 38 -14.91 21.63 -1.62
N GLN A 39 -15.39 21.98 -0.41
CA GLN A 39 -15.31 23.34 0.12
C GLN A 39 -13.87 23.76 0.44
N TYR A 40 -13.08 22.89 1.08
CA TYR A 40 -11.73 23.21 1.53
C TYR A 40 -10.64 22.93 0.50
N PHE A 41 -10.92 22.08 -0.49
CA PHE A 41 -9.99 21.69 -1.55
C PHE A 41 -10.62 21.80 -2.95
N PRO A 42 -11.23 22.94 -3.33
CA PRO A 42 -11.98 23.08 -4.58
C PRO A 42 -11.10 22.87 -5.83
N GLU A 43 -9.79 23.15 -5.72
CA GLU A 43 -8.83 22.94 -6.81
C GLU A 43 -8.46 21.47 -7.01
N LEU A 44 -8.58 20.64 -5.97
CA LEU A 44 -8.25 19.22 -5.98
C LEU A 44 -9.48 18.35 -6.21
N ILE A 45 -10.64 18.76 -5.69
CA ILE A 45 -11.91 18.02 -5.76
C ILE A 45 -12.85 18.77 -6.71
N LYS A 46 -12.89 18.30 -7.97
CA LYS A 46 -13.66 18.93 -9.05
C LYS A 46 -14.97 18.21 -9.35
N GLU A 47 -15.16 17.03 -8.78
CA GLU A 47 -16.35 16.23 -8.93
C GLU A 47 -17.58 16.96 -8.33
N LYS A 48 -18.66 17.03 -9.12
CA LYS A 48 -19.95 17.59 -8.66
C LYS A 48 -20.75 16.59 -7.82
N GLU A 49 -20.61 15.30 -8.15
CA GLU A 49 -21.27 14.20 -7.48
C GLU A 49 -20.21 13.16 -7.09
N ILE A 50 -20.22 12.77 -5.81
CA ILE A 50 -19.25 11.84 -5.25
C ILE A 50 -20.05 10.66 -4.68
N PRO A 51 -20.06 9.50 -5.37
CA PRO A 51 -20.71 8.31 -4.85
C PRO A 51 -20.19 7.95 -3.46
N ALA A 52 -21.12 7.60 -2.58
CA ALA A 52 -20.81 7.07 -1.26
C ALA A 52 -21.31 5.64 -1.19
N GLU A 53 -20.45 4.74 -0.74
CA GLU A 53 -20.86 3.38 -0.43
C GLU A 53 -20.84 3.15 1.08
N PHE A 54 -21.90 2.50 1.56
CA PHE A 54 -22.01 2.07 2.94
C PHE A 54 -21.38 0.68 3.08
N VAL A 55 -20.30 0.60 3.86
CA VAL A 55 -19.63 -0.67 4.15
C VAL A 55 -20.18 -1.22 5.46
N ALA A 56 -20.94 -2.30 5.36
CA ALA A 56 -21.45 -3.06 6.50
C ALA A 56 -20.41 -4.10 6.95
N GLY A 57 -20.16 -4.16 8.26
CA GLY A 57 -19.20 -5.10 8.85
C GLY A 57 -19.10 -4.91 10.36
N PRO A 58 -18.08 -5.49 11.02
CA PRO A 58 -17.84 -5.31 12.46
C PRO A 58 -17.69 -3.83 12.87
N THR A 59 -17.26 -3.01 11.91
CA THR A 59 -17.32 -1.55 11.99
C THR A 59 -18.02 -1.04 10.74
N THR A 60 -19.00 -0.16 10.91
CA THR A 60 -19.72 0.47 9.81
C THR A 60 -19.08 1.81 9.46
N PHE A 61 -18.85 2.04 8.17
CA PHE A 61 -18.29 3.31 7.70
C PHE A 61 -18.73 3.58 6.26
N PHE A 62 -18.50 4.81 5.80
CA PHE A 62 -18.70 5.20 4.41
C PHE A 62 -17.36 5.25 3.69
N ARG A 63 -17.34 4.81 2.43
CA ARG A 63 -16.25 5.08 1.49
C ARG A 63 -16.75 6.02 0.40
N PHE A 64 -15.99 7.06 0.12
CA PHE A 64 -16.29 8.04 -0.92
C PHE A 64 -15.45 7.75 -2.14
N ILE A 65 -16.11 7.61 -3.29
CA ILE A 65 -15.48 7.16 -4.53
C ILE A 65 -15.27 8.37 -5.42
N PHE A 66 -14.01 8.78 -5.57
CA PHE A 66 -13.62 9.80 -6.51
C PHE A 66 -13.18 9.15 -7.83
N ASN A 67 -12.92 9.95 -8.86
CA ASN A 67 -12.45 9.42 -10.12
C ASN A 67 -11.07 8.76 -9.98
N GLU A 68 -10.17 9.40 -9.24
CA GLU A 68 -8.76 8.97 -9.18
C GLU A 68 -8.40 8.16 -7.93
N PHE A 69 -9.23 8.20 -6.89
CA PHE A 69 -8.97 7.56 -5.61
C PHE A 69 -10.27 7.25 -4.85
N ILE A 70 -10.14 6.51 -3.75
CA ILE A 70 -11.19 6.27 -2.76
C ILE A 70 -10.72 6.89 -1.45
N CYS A 71 -11.62 7.60 -0.76
CA CYS A 71 -11.39 8.14 0.58
C CYS A 71 -12.25 7.38 1.60
N GLU A 72 -11.63 6.84 2.63
CA GLU A 72 -12.34 6.12 3.70
C GLU A 72 -12.01 6.74 5.06
N PRO A 73 -12.76 7.77 5.49
CA PRO A 73 -12.64 8.30 6.84
C PRO A 73 -13.31 7.35 7.83
N ARG A 74 -12.51 6.81 8.75
CA ARG A 74 -12.95 5.97 9.86
C ARG A 74 -12.55 6.62 11.17
N LYS A 75 -13.22 6.26 12.28
CA LYS A 75 -12.92 6.81 13.61
C LYS A 75 -11.44 6.67 14.03
N GLY A 76 -10.77 5.60 13.58
CA GLY A 76 -9.37 5.30 13.93
C GLY A 76 -8.36 5.57 12.81
N SER A 77 -8.81 5.93 11.60
CA SER A 77 -7.91 6.06 10.46
C SER A 77 -8.55 6.84 9.31
N LEU A 78 -7.74 7.59 8.58
CA LEU A 78 -8.07 8.14 7.27
C LEU A 78 -7.29 7.37 6.21
N ILE A 79 -8.01 6.77 5.25
CA ILE A 79 -7.41 5.90 4.23
C ILE A 79 -7.65 6.49 2.84
N PHE A 80 -6.59 6.51 2.02
CA PHE A 80 -6.65 6.85 0.61
C PHE A 80 -6.16 5.68 -0.23
N THR A 81 -7.00 5.21 -1.15
CA THR A 81 -6.69 4.10 -2.08
C THR A 81 -6.68 4.66 -3.50
N PRO A 82 -5.57 4.61 -4.26
CA PRO A 82 -5.54 5.10 -5.62
C PRO A 82 -6.35 4.16 -6.53
N LYS A 83 -6.99 4.71 -7.57
CA LYS A 83 -7.71 3.94 -8.62
C LYS A 83 -6.91 3.83 -9.91
N LYS A 84 -5.74 4.46 -9.97
CA LYS A 84 -4.79 4.41 -11.08
C LYS A 84 -3.37 4.34 -10.53
N GLU A 85 -2.44 3.87 -11.34
CA GLU A 85 -1.01 3.87 -11.01
C GLU A 85 -0.34 5.15 -11.52
N GLY A 86 0.71 5.61 -10.82
CA GLY A 86 1.59 6.66 -11.29
C GLY A 86 1.92 7.75 -10.27
N ASP A 87 3.06 8.41 -10.48
CA ASP A 87 3.58 9.45 -9.59
C ASP A 87 2.56 10.55 -9.27
N ALA A 88 1.81 10.98 -10.28
CA ALA A 88 0.85 12.08 -10.15
C ALA A 88 -0.23 11.78 -9.11
N ILE A 89 -0.76 10.56 -9.05
CA ILE A 89 -1.82 10.22 -8.08
C ILE A 89 -1.27 10.12 -6.66
N PHE A 90 -0.05 9.62 -6.46
CA PHE A 90 0.55 9.57 -5.12
C PHE A 90 0.90 10.97 -4.62
N SER A 91 1.39 11.86 -5.49
CA SER A 91 1.58 13.27 -5.15
C SER A 91 0.27 13.97 -4.81
N PHE A 92 -0.80 13.70 -5.58
CA PHE A 92 -2.13 14.23 -5.31
C PHE A 92 -2.67 13.77 -3.94
N ILE A 93 -2.58 12.47 -3.65
CA ILE A 93 -3.02 11.90 -2.37
C ILE A 93 -2.23 12.51 -1.22
N SER A 94 -0.90 12.66 -1.33
CA SER A 94 -0.08 13.32 -0.32
C SER A 94 -0.52 14.77 -0.08
N GLN A 95 -0.77 15.53 -1.15
CA GLN A 95 -1.20 16.92 -1.04
C GLN A 95 -2.56 17.04 -0.34
N LEU A 96 -3.53 16.20 -0.71
CA LEU A 96 -4.84 16.18 -0.09
C LEU A 96 -4.75 15.78 1.38
N ALA A 97 -4.00 14.72 1.70
CA ALA A 97 -3.80 14.23 3.06
C ALA A 97 -3.15 15.30 3.97
N LEU A 98 -2.12 16.00 3.49
CA LEU A 98 -1.51 17.13 4.21
C LEU A 98 -2.51 18.26 4.42
N GLY A 99 -3.25 18.63 3.37
CA GLY A 99 -4.28 19.66 3.47
C GLY A 99 -5.31 19.35 4.54
N ILE A 100 -5.79 18.09 4.61
CA ILE A 100 -6.74 17.66 5.64
C ILE A 100 -6.11 17.72 7.03
N TYR A 101 -4.87 17.24 7.17
CA TYR A 101 -4.13 17.31 8.43
C TYR A 101 -3.96 18.76 8.93
N ASP A 102 -3.64 19.69 8.03
CA ASP A 102 -3.48 21.11 8.36
C ASP A 102 -4.80 21.78 8.75
N LYS A 103 -5.92 21.38 8.14
CA LYS A 103 -7.26 21.87 8.50
C LYS A 103 -7.81 21.28 9.80
N LEU A 104 -7.30 20.12 10.23
CA LEU A 104 -7.73 19.42 11.45
C LEU A 104 -6.56 19.23 12.44
N PRO A 105 -5.90 20.33 12.88
CA PRO A 105 -4.62 20.28 13.61
C PRO A 105 -4.73 19.66 15.01
N HIS A 106 -5.95 19.53 15.54
CA HIS A 106 -6.23 18.93 16.85
C HIS A 106 -6.52 17.42 16.76
N THR A 107 -6.49 16.82 15.57
CA THR A 107 -6.65 15.38 15.41
C THR A 107 -5.37 14.69 15.89
N PRO A 108 -5.41 13.88 16.96
CA PRO A 108 -4.23 13.15 17.42
C PRO A 108 -3.90 12.06 16.40
N ILE A 109 -2.69 12.09 15.88
CA ILE A 109 -2.15 11.11 14.92
C ILE A 109 -1.15 10.21 15.65
N LEU A 110 -1.31 8.90 15.48
CA LEU A 110 -0.48 7.87 16.11
C LEU A 110 0.54 7.27 15.15
N ALA A 111 0.17 7.12 13.88
CA ALA A 111 1.04 6.54 12.87
C ALA A 111 0.62 6.93 11.45
N VAL A 112 1.55 6.82 10.51
CA VAL A 112 1.29 6.87 9.06
C VAL A 112 1.80 5.58 8.43
N GLY A 113 1.00 4.99 7.54
CA GLY A 113 1.30 3.75 6.85
C GLY A 113 1.20 3.91 5.34
N HIS A 114 2.15 3.36 4.60
CA HIS A 114 2.05 3.19 3.15
C HIS A 114 2.09 1.71 2.83
N ASN A 115 1.07 1.20 2.17
CA ASN A 115 1.01 -0.19 1.73
C ASN A 115 1.07 -0.22 0.21
N PHE A 116 1.95 -1.06 -0.33
CA PHE A 116 2.04 -1.35 -1.76
C PHE A 116 2.03 -2.86 -1.93
N VAL A 117 1.16 -3.38 -2.78
CA VAL A 117 1.08 -4.82 -3.05
C VAL A 117 1.31 -5.08 -4.51
N PHE A 118 2.19 -6.03 -4.81
CA PHE A 118 2.55 -6.42 -6.16
C PHE A 118 2.20 -7.89 -6.37
N HIS A 119 1.56 -8.18 -7.49
CA HIS A 119 1.32 -9.54 -7.96
C HIS A 119 2.37 -9.92 -9.00
N LEU A 120 2.80 -11.17 -8.91
CA LEU A 120 3.66 -11.78 -9.91
C LEU A 120 2.80 -12.40 -11.00
N GLU A 121 3.29 -12.31 -12.23
CA GLU A 121 2.76 -13.06 -13.36
C GLU A 121 3.20 -14.53 -13.30
N ASP A 122 2.51 -15.44 -13.99
CA ASP A 122 2.67 -16.91 -13.84
C ASP A 122 4.12 -17.43 -14.01
N LYS A 123 4.96 -16.73 -14.76
CA LYS A 123 6.36 -17.11 -15.03
C LYS A 123 7.37 -16.45 -14.09
N GLU A 124 6.93 -15.49 -13.31
CA GLU A 124 7.77 -14.76 -12.36
C GLU A 124 7.93 -15.56 -11.07
N HIS A 125 9.10 -15.44 -10.47
CA HIS A 125 9.40 -16.05 -9.17
C HIS A 125 10.25 -15.11 -8.34
N PHE A 126 10.13 -15.20 -7.02
CA PHE A 126 10.98 -14.41 -6.15
C PHE A 126 12.38 -15.00 -6.10
N ALA A 127 13.41 -14.15 -6.06
CA ALA A 127 14.79 -14.59 -5.83
C ALA A 127 14.93 -15.41 -4.54
N LEU A 128 14.11 -15.09 -3.52
CA LEU A 128 14.03 -15.81 -2.25
C LEU A 128 13.59 -17.27 -2.42
N GLU A 129 12.81 -17.61 -3.45
CA GLU A 129 12.38 -19.01 -3.67
C GLU A 129 13.57 -19.93 -3.94
N ASN A 130 14.65 -19.42 -4.55
CA ASN A 130 15.87 -20.18 -4.76
C ASN A 130 16.62 -20.44 -3.44
N GLU A 131 16.63 -19.46 -2.53
CA GLU A 131 17.22 -19.61 -1.20
C GLU A 131 16.45 -20.62 -0.34
N LEU A 132 15.12 -20.63 -0.45
CA LEU A 132 14.24 -21.58 0.25
C LEU A 132 14.26 -22.97 -0.39
N GLY A 133 14.44 -23.04 -1.71
CA GLY A 133 14.43 -24.26 -2.52
C GLY A 133 15.56 -25.24 -2.19
N GLY A 134 16.68 -24.75 -1.65
CA GLY A 134 17.80 -25.60 -1.23
C GLY A 134 17.52 -26.51 -0.02
N GLN A 135 16.43 -26.29 0.72
CA GLN A 135 16.11 -27.05 1.95
C GLN A 135 14.63 -27.40 2.10
N LYS A 136 13.91 -27.73 1.02
CA LYS A 136 12.61 -28.42 1.14
C LYS A 136 12.80 -29.88 1.61
N ARG A 137 13.39 -30.08 2.79
CA ARG A 137 13.04 -31.25 3.59
C ARG A 137 11.57 -31.07 3.90
N ASN A 138 10.74 -32.03 3.49
CA ASN A 138 9.35 -32.07 3.92
C ASN A 138 9.34 -32.28 5.44
N ILE A 139 9.48 -31.18 6.21
CA ILE A 139 9.48 -31.19 7.67
C ILE A 139 8.14 -31.67 8.23
N TYR A 140 7.11 -31.74 7.38
CA TYR A 140 5.78 -32.24 7.69
C TYR A 140 5.60 -33.73 7.36
N LYS A 141 6.61 -34.40 6.78
CA LYS A 141 6.55 -35.84 6.50
C LYS A 141 6.29 -36.60 7.81
N GLY A 142 5.21 -37.39 7.84
CA GLY A 142 4.78 -38.10 9.04
C GLY A 142 3.91 -37.28 10.02
N ILE A 143 3.63 -36.01 9.72
CA ILE A 143 2.59 -35.21 10.38
C ILE A 143 1.41 -35.04 9.42
N VAL A 144 1.68 -34.54 8.22
CA VAL A 144 0.70 -34.39 7.14
C VAL A 144 1.39 -34.74 5.83
N ASP A 145 0.90 -35.80 5.16
CA ASP A 145 1.41 -36.25 3.87
C ASP A 145 0.72 -35.50 2.71
N GLN A 146 0.70 -34.17 2.81
CA GLN A 146 0.15 -33.27 1.80
C GLN A 146 1.18 -32.20 1.42
N GLU A 147 1.03 -31.62 0.23
CA GLU A 147 1.85 -30.49 -0.19
C GLU A 147 1.41 -29.20 0.52
N VAL A 148 2.38 -28.32 0.78
CA VAL A 148 2.11 -26.99 1.33
C VAL A 148 1.42 -26.14 0.26
N ASP A 149 0.18 -25.72 0.54
CA ASP A 149 -0.66 -24.93 -0.37
C ASP A 149 -0.37 -23.41 -0.29
N PHE A 150 0.07 -22.96 0.88
CA PHE A 150 0.37 -21.57 1.18
C PHE A 150 1.58 -21.43 2.10
N MET A 151 2.48 -20.52 1.72
CA MET A 151 3.59 -20.08 2.55
C MET A 151 3.61 -18.55 2.60
N GLN A 152 3.73 -18.00 3.81
CA GLN A 152 3.96 -16.58 4.01
C GLN A 152 5.32 -16.35 4.67
N ILE A 153 6.09 -15.42 4.13
CA ILE A 153 7.38 -15.02 4.70
C ILE A 153 7.35 -13.53 4.97
N LYS A 154 7.70 -13.16 6.21
CA LYS A 154 7.72 -11.76 6.63
C LYS A 154 9.13 -11.36 7.07
N HIS A 155 9.68 -10.36 6.41
CA HIS A 155 10.90 -9.68 6.85
C HIS A 155 10.55 -8.27 7.34
N THR A 156 11.08 -7.90 8.51
CA THR A 156 10.90 -6.56 9.09
C THR A 156 12.26 -5.87 9.20
N PHE A 157 12.37 -4.71 8.55
CA PHE A 157 13.55 -3.85 8.61
C PHE A 157 13.21 -2.59 9.40
N SER A 158 14.01 -2.28 10.41
CA SER A 158 13.85 -1.08 11.23
C SER A 158 14.85 0.00 10.78
N PHE A 159 14.34 1.17 10.43
CA PHE A 159 15.11 2.36 10.10
C PHE A 159 14.89 3.43 11.18
N PRO A 160 15.73 4.49 11.24
CA PRO A 160 15.56 5.55 12.23
C PRO A 160 14.18 6.23 12.20
N THR A 161 13.55 6.33 11.03
CA THR A 161 12.30 7.08 10.83
C THR A 161 11.07 6.19 10.61
N ASN A 162 11.26 4.92 10.23
CA ASN A 162 10.17 4.01 9.90
C ASN A 162 10.58 2.54 10.00
N GLN A 163 9.60 1.66 9.92
CA GLN A 163 9.80 0.24 9.67
C GLN A 163 9.30 -0.12 8.27
N LEU A 164 9.96 -1.07 7.62
CA LEU A 164 9.50 -1.68 6.36
C LEU A 164 9.23 -3.17 6.61
N ASN A 165 8.01 -3.59 6.37
CA ASN A 165 7.67 -5.02 6.32
C ASN A 165 7.58 -5.45 4.86
N LEU A 166 8.37 -6.46 4.49
CA LEU A 166 8.21 -7.21 3.25
C LEU A 166 7.46 -8.50 3.56
N ILE A 167 6.31 -8.71 2.93
CA ILE A 167 5.50 -9.90 3.13
C ILE A 167 5.34 -10.60 1.78
N TYR A 168 5.96 -11.78 1.67
CA TYR A 168 5.83 -12.66 0.52
C TYR A 168 4.70 -13.63 0.79
N ASP A 169 3.66 -13.60 -0.04
CA ASP A 169 2.58 -14.59 -0.05
C ASP A 169 2.82 -15.52 -1.24
N LEU A 170 3.04 -16.79 -0.97
CA LEU A 170 3.37 -17.81 -1.96
C LEU A 170 2.28 -18.88 -1.96
N LYS A 171 1.36 -18.78 -2.92
CA LYS A 171 0.37 -19.82 -3.23
C LYS A 171 0.70 -20.42 -4.59
N ALA A 172 0.31 -21.67 -4.81
CA ALA A 172 0.57 -22.39 -6.06
C ALA A 172 0.14 -21.59 -7.32
N SER A 173 -1.00 -20.90 -7.24
CA SER A 173 -1.58 -20.14 -8.35
C SER A 173 -1.46 -18.62 -8.21
N ASN A 174 -0.85 -18.12 -7.13
CA ASN A 174 -0.83 -16.69 -6.86
C ASN A 174 0.33 -16.33 -5.93
N LYS A 175 1.23 -15.50 -6.42
CA LYS A 175 2.36 -14.98 -5.66
C LYS A 175 2.24 -13.46 -5.56
N SER A 176 2.42 -12.93 -4.35
CA SER A 176 2.41 -11.49 -4.14
C SER A 176 3.43 -11.02 -3.12
N LEU A 177 3.88 -9.79 -3.27
CA LEU A 177 4.78 -9.09 -2.36
C LEU A 177 4.10 -7.82 -1.85
N ALA A 178 3.85 -7.76 -0.55
CA ALA A 178 3.42 -6.54 0.11
C ALA A 178 4.63 -5.82 0.74
N MET A 179 4.70 -4.51 0.53
CA MET A 179 5.68 -3.60 1.13
C MET A 179 4.94 -2.59 2.00
N ASN A 180 5.04 -2.74 3.31
CA ASN A 180 4.33 -1.90 4.27
C ASN A 180 5.32 -1.01 5.01
N TYR A 181 5.29 0.28 4.74
CA TYR A 181 6.09 1.30 5.42
C TYR A 181 5.29 1.83 6.60
N HIS A 182 5.84 1.75 7.81
CA HIS A 182 5.19 2.16 9.05
C HIS A 182 6.00 3.27 9.75
N TYR A 183 5.40 4.44 9.89
CA TYR A 183 5.96 5.60 10.56
C TYR A 183 5.23 5.81 11.88
N ALA A 184 5.89 5.52 13.00
CA ALA A 184 5.37 5.83 14.33
C ALA A 184 5.48 7.34 14.58
N VAL A 185 4.37 7.97 14.96
CA VAL A 185 4.33 9.43 15.17
C VAL A 185 4.56 9.73 16.64
N SER A 186 5.71 10.33 16.94
CA SER A 186 6.01 10.88 18.27
C SER A 186 6.01 12.41 18.29
N LYS A 187 6.09 13.06 17.12
CA LYS A 187 6.12 14.52 16.94
C LYS A 187 5.31 14.91 15.70
N LYS A 188 4.80 16.15 15.69
CA LYS A 188 3.99 16.70 14.59
C LYS A 188 4.71 16.63 13.22
N ASP A 189 5.99 16.97 13.17
CA ASP A 189 6.77 17.00 11.92
C ASP A 189 6.93 15.61 11.29
N THR A 190 6.79 14.54 12.09
CA THR A 190 6.83 13.16 11.61
C THR A 190 5.65 12.85 10.70
N VAL A 191 4.46 13.41 10.98
CA VAL A 191 3.27 13.19 10.14
C VAL A 191 3.48 13.78 8.75
N THR A 192 3.89 15.05 8.69
CA THR A 192 4.13 15.76 7.43
C THR A 192 5.23 15.08 6.60
N SER A 193 6.34 14.72 7.25
CA SER A 193 7.43 14.01 6.58
C SER A 193 6.97 12.66 6.05
N ALA A 194 6.25 11.87 6.85
CA ALA A 194 5.75 10.56 6.43
C ALA A 194 4.79 10.67 5.23
N ILE A 195 3.82 11.59 5.26
CA ILE A 195 2.87 11.75 4.14
C ILE A 195 3.59 12.16 2.84
N ASN A 196 4.63 13.01 2.94
CA ASN A 196 5.44 13.40 1.78
C ASN A 196 6.28 12.25 1.20
N GLU A 197 6.64 11.25 2.01
CA GLU A 197 7.39 10.08 1.55
C GLU A 197 6.55 9.06 0.76
N LEU A 198 5.23 9.23 0.63
CA LEU A 198 4.37 8.27 -0.08
C LEU A 198 4.86 8.00 -1.51
N LYS A 199 5.12 9.05 -2.29
CA LYS A 199 5.62 8.93 -3.67
C LYS A 199 6.99 8.25 -3.71
N ASN A 200 7.92 8.66 -2.84
CA ASN A 200 9.26 8.09 -2.81
C ASN A 200 9.23 6.61 -2.44
N ASN A 201 8.38 6.23 -1.48
CA ASN A 201 8.19 4.85 -1.09
C ASN A 201 7.55 4.02 -2.21
N TYR A 202 6.62 4.58 -2.99
CA TYR A 202 6.08 3.92 -4.17
C TYR A 202 7.18 3.61 -5.20
N LEU A 203 7.97 4.63 -5.59
CA LEU A 203 9.08 4.47 -6.54
C LEU A 203 10.13 3.49 -6.03
N ALA A 204 10.49 3.60 -4.75
CA ALA A 204 11.44 2.70 -4.11
C ALA A 204 10.88 1.28 -4.00
N SER A 205 9.56 1.09 -3.93
CA SER A 205 8.92 -0.22 -3.90
C SER A 205 8.97 -0.88 -5.26
N ILE A 206 8.69 -0.15 -6.35
CA ILE A 206 8.89 -0.64 -7.73
C ILE A 206 10.35 -1.08 -7.92
N GLY A 207 11.30 -0.23 -7.53
CA GLY A 207 12.73 -0.54 -7.65
C GLY A 207 13.16 -1.77 -6.86
N LYS A 208 12.63 -1.97 -5.65
CA LYS A 208 12.86 -3.19 -4.86
C LYS A 208 12.21 -4.41 -5.50
N CYS A 209 10.98 -4.27 -5.98
CA CYS A 209 10.20 -5.36 -6.57
C CYS A 209 10.93 -5.94 -7.80
N LYS A 210 11.45 -5.08 -8.68
CA LYS A 210 12.29 -5.47 -9.83
C LYS A 210 13.58 -6.23 -9.47
N LYS A 211 14.12 -6.01 -8.27
CA LYS A 211 15.33 -6.73 -7.79
C LYS A 211 14.98 -8.05 -7.11
N LEU A 212 13.80 -8.13 -6.51
CA LEU A 212 13.35 -9.30 -5.74
C LEU A 212 12.64 -10.32 -6.62
N ILE A 213 12.22 -9.94 -7.82
CA ILE A 213 11.55 -10.80 -8.80
C ILE A 213 12.53 -11.11 -9.92
N LEU A 214 12.67 -12.40 -10.20
CA LEU A 214 13.44 -12.91 -11.32
C LEU A 214 12.48 -13.22 -12.47
N GLY A 215 12.88 -12.81 -13.68
CA GLY A 215 12.19 -13.21 -14.91
C GLY A 215 12.60 -14.62 -15.28
N GLY A 216 11.62 -15.44 -15.66
CA GLY A 216 11.85 -16.75 -16.29
C GLY A 216 12.25 -16.63 -17.75
#